data_AF-A0A7S4FK59-F1
#
_entry.id   AF-A0A7S4FK59-F1
#
_cell.length_a   1.000
_cell.length_b   1.000
_cell.length_c   1.000
_cell.angle_alpha   90.00
_cell.angle_beta   90.00
_cell.angle_gamma   90.00
#
_symmetry.space_group_name_H-M   'P 1'
#
loop_
_entity.id
_entity.type
_entity.pdbx_description
1 polymer ?
#
loop_
_entity_poly.entity_id
_entity_poly.type
_entity_poly.pdbx_seq_one_letter_code
_entity_poly.pdbx_strand_id
1 'polypeptide(L)'
;SPAPNVRISRVNLLGLQLAHYVVLILQDALVLEPCGPLLRIATDALPRTLVKLARARQLNIVVRCSLLATVRLLATYTAAHIQPQLLSFLVAVHLLPFEKSLTPPPAPVPGTPDPSSPLLPEAGELEKLDHDEHSELVMESLLEWCSEPQFAPLLYCYYDCNLLAPNTLEVLCKLLANGCNQASPFLTHPMAEAEAEPEAGGMNTLRLLSYDCFLAMLVAIAGRCGTPPTAASAAAR
;
A
#
# COMPACT_ATOMS: atom_id res chain seq x y z
N SER A 1 -14.99 -18.83 27.18
CA SER A 1 -14.97 -17.40 26.79
C SER A 1 -13.74 -17.13 25.96
N PRO A 2 -13.84 -16.64 24.70
CA PRO A 2 -12.65 -16.36 23.89
C PRO A 2 -11.81 -15.24 24.52
N ALA A 3 -10.49 -15.33 24.34
CA ALA A 3 -9.50 -14.34 24.79
C ALA A 3 -9.84 -12.93 24.29
N PRO A 4 -9.51 -11.86 25.04
CA PRO A 4 -9.90 -10.48 24.72
C PRO A 4 -9.48 -10.05 23.30
N ASN A 5 -8.29 -10.46 22.85
CA ASN A 5 -7.78 -10.14 21.51
C ASN A 5 -8.64 -10.73 20.38
N VAL A 6 -9.13 -11.96 20.57
CA VAL A 6 -10.01 -12.63 19.59
C VAL A 6 -11.35 -11.91 19.47
N ARG A 7 -11.88 -11.38 20.57
CA ARG A 7 -13.12 -10.59 20.55
C ARG A 7 -12.94 -9.28 19.82
N ILE A 8 -11.84 -8.58 20.06
CA ILE A 8 -11.53 -7.30 19.41
C ILE A 8 -11.38 -7.50 17.90
N SER A 9 -10.61 -8.51 17.48
CA SER A 9 -10.45 -8.83 16.05
C SER A 9 -11.78 -9.15 15.37
N ARG A 10 -12.66 -9.91 16.03
CA ARG A 10 -13.99 -10.25 15.50
C ARG A 10 -14.88 -9.01 15.34
N VAL A 11 -14.89 -8.11 16.34
CA VAL A 11 -15.67 -6.86 16.27
C VAL A 11 -15.14 -5.96 15.15
N ASN A 12 -13.82 -5.81 15.05
CA ASN A 12 -13.21 -5.04 13.98
C ASN A 12 -13.53 -5.61 12.59
N LEU A 13 -13.47 -6.93 12.44
CA LEU A 13 -13.80 -7.59 11.17
C LEU A 13 -15.26 -7.37 10.77
N LEU A 14 -16.20 -7.58 11.69
CA LEU A 14 -17.62 -7.36 11.43
C LEU A 14 -17.92 -5.88 11.10
N GLY A 15 -17.27 -4.96 11.82
CA GLY A 15 -17.39 -3.52 11.55
C GLY A 15 -16.85 -3.13 10.17
N LEU A 16 -15.69 -3.68 9.77
CA LEU A 16 -15.11 -3.47 8.45
C LEU A 16 -15.98 -4.08 7.34
N GLN A 17 -16.48 -5.29 7.52
CA GLN A 17 -17.40 -5.92 6.56
C GLN A 17 -18.66 -5.08 6.38
N LEU A 18 -19.26 -4.60 7.47
CA LEU A 18 -20.41 -3.72 7.39
C LEU A 18 -20.08 -2.43 6.64
N ALA A 19 -18.97 -1.77 6.98
CA ALA A 19 -18.53 -0.55 6.30
C ALA A 19 -18.29 -0.80 4.80
N HIS A 20 -17.64 -1.90 4.45
CA HIS A 20 -17.40 -2.31 3.07
C HIS A 20 -18.71 -2.47 2.29
N TYR A 21 -19.67 -3.24 2.82
CA TYR A 21 -20.96 -3.44 2.16
C TYR A 21 -21.76 -2.14 2.06
N VAL A 22 -21.73 -1.29 3.08
CA VAL A 22 -22.44 0.00 3.06
C VAL A 22 -21.86 0.91 1.97
N VAL A 23 -20.53 1.01 1.86
CA VAL A 23 -19.89 1.80 0.81
C VAL A 23 -20.22 1.22 -0.58
N LEU A 24 -20.14 -0.10 -0.74
CA LEU A 24 -20.41 -0.77 -2.01
C LEU A 24 -21.86 -0.59 -2.48
N ILE A 25 -22.83 -0.80 -1.57
CA ILE A 25 -24.25 -0.73 -1.90
C ILE A 25 -24.67 0.72 -2.15
N LEU A 26 -24.14 1.65 -1.37
CA LEU A 26 -24.58 3.04 -1.41
C LEU A 26 -23.75 3.92 -2.34
N GLN A 27 -22.70 3.42 -2.99
CA GLN A 27 -21.80 4.21 -3.84
C GLN A 27 -22.53 5.17 -4.79
N ASP A 28 -23.60 4.70 -5.44
CA ASP A 28 -24.40 5.50 -6.40
C ASP A 28 -25.42 6.40 -5.69
N ALA A 29 -25.90 5.97 -4.52
CA ALA A 29 -26.86 6.70 -3.71
C ALA A 29 -26.21 7.79 -2.85
N LEU A 30 -24.91 7.70 -2.55
CA LEU A 30 -24.17 8.67 -1.73
C LEU A 30 -24.16 10.07 -2.34
N VAL A 31 -24.37 10.17 -3.67
CA VAL A 31 -24.45 11.44 -4.40
C VAL A 31 -25.85 12.07 -4.31
N LEU A 32 -26.85 11.32 -3.85
CA LEU A 32 -28.22 11.82 -3.69
C LEU A 32 -28.33 12.69 -2.43
N GLU A 33 -29.00 13.83 -2.57
CA GLU A 33 -29.28 14.80 -1.50
C GLU A 33 -29.84 14.19 -0.19
N PRO A 34 -30.81 13.24 -0.21
CA PRO A 34 -31.30 12.60 1.02
C PRO A 34 -30.25 11.76 1.76
N CYS A 35 -29.17 11.36 1.09
CA CYS A 35 -28.09 10.58 1.67
C CYS A 35 -26.99 11.45 2.28
N GLY A 36 -27.16 12.77 2.38
CA GLY A 36 -26.17 13.69 2.96
C GLY A 36 -25.58 13.28 4.32
N PRO A 37 -26.36 12.81 5.31
CA PRO A 37 -25.82 12.30 6.57
C PRO A 37 -24.92 11.06 6.40
N LEU A 38 -25.30 10.15 5.49
CA LEU A 38 -24.51 8.95 5.18
C LEU A 38 -23.21 9.33 4.46
N LEU A 39 -23.28 10.29 3.53
CA LEU A 39 -22.10 10.85 2.88
C LEU A 39 -21.16 11.49 3.89
N ARG A 40 -21.66 12.22 4.89
CA ARG A 40 -20.82 12.77 5.98
C ARG A 40 -20.14 11.66 6.79
N ILE A 41 -20.83 10.56 7.09
CA ILE A 41 -20.22 9.43 7.79
C ILE A 41 -19.12 8.81 6.93
N ALA A 42 -19.40 8.56 5.65
CA ALA A 42 -18.47 7.96 4.70
C ALA A 42 -17.25 8.84 4.41
N THR A 43 -17.40 10.17 4.46
CA THR A 43 -16.32 11.12 4.13
C THR A 43 -15.60 11.69 5.35
N ASP A 44 -16.12 11.54 6.57
CA ASP A 44 -15.49 12.09 7.77
C ASP A 44 -15.23 11.04 8.87
N ALA A 45 -16.29 10.43 9.42
CA ALA A 45 -16.16 9.55 10.57
C ALA A 45 -15.48 8.22 10.22
N LEU A 46 -15.87 7.61 9.10
CA LEU A 46 -15.35 6.33 8.63
C LEU A 46 -13.85 6.44 8.26
N PRO A 47 -13.39 7.35 7.37
CA PRO A 47 -11.98 7.45 6.99
C PRO A 47 -11.06 7.67 8.19
N ARG A 48 -11.46 8.53 9.15
CA ARG A 48 -10.70 8.77 10.38
C ARG A 48 -10.56 7.50 11.22
N THR A 49 -11.62 6.71 11.30
CA THR A 49 -11.62 5.44 12.03
C THR A 49 -10.73 4.41 11.34
N LEU A 50 -10.80 4.31 10.00
CA LEU A 50 -9.96 3.42 9.21
C LEU A 50 -8.47 3.78 9.35
N VAL A 51 -8.10 5.07 9.31
CA VAL A 51 -6.71 5.51 9.54
C VAL A 51 -6.23 5.16 10.95
N LYS A 52 -7.07 5.37 11.98
CA LYS A 52 -6.74 4.99 13.36
C LYS A 52 -6.51 3.48 13.48
N LEU A 53 -7.39 2.69 12.86
CA LEU A 53 -7.27 1.24 12.84
C LEU A 53 -5.97 0.83 12.12
N ALA A 54 -5.68 1.40 10.95
CA ALA A 54 -4.49 1.10 10.16
C ALA A 54 -3.17 1.32 10.92
N ARG A 55 -3.14 2.30 11.82
CA ARG A 55 -1.97 2.60 12.67
C ARG A 55 -1.85 1.71 13.89
N ALA A 56 -2.82 0.83 14.16
CA ALA A 56 -2.75 -0.08 15.29
C ALA A 56 -1.64 -1.12 15.05
N ARG A 57 -0.72 -1.26 16.02
CA ARG A 57 0.45 -2.15 15.91
C ARG A 57 0.09 -3.62 15.80
N GLN A 58 -0.97 -4.06 16.47
CA GLN A 58 -1.38 -5.47 16.53
C GLN A 58 -2.73 -5.68 15.85
N LEU A 59 -2.70 -5.69 14.52
CA LEU A 59 -3.84 -6.09 13.70
C LEU A 59 -3.60 -7.50 13.17
N ASN A 60 -4.56 -8.38 13.38
CA ASN A 60 -4.61 -9.67 12.72
C ASN A 60 -4.62 -9.47 11.20
N ILE A 61 -3.89 -10.33 10.48
CA ILE A 61 -3.73 -10.24 9.01
C ILE A 61 -5.07 -10.17 8.28
N VAL A 62 -6.08 -10.95 8.68
CA VAL A 62 -7.42 -10.94 8.08
C VAL A 62 -8.12 -9.59 8.24
N VAL A 63 -7.97 -8.97 9.41
CA VAL A 63 -8.53 -7.63 9.68
C VAL A 63 -7.80 -6.59 8.83
N ARG A 64 -6.48 -6.73 8.64
CA ARG A 64 -5.68 -5.86 7.79
C ARG A 64 -6.06 -5.99 6.32
N CYS A 65 -6.23 -7.20 5.78
CA CYS A 65 -6.75 -7.42 4.42
C CYS A 65 -8.10 -6.75 4.22
N SER A 66 -9.04 -6.97 5.16
CA SER A 66 -10.38 -6.36 5.09
C SER A 66 -10.33 -4.83 5.17
N LEU A 67 -9.41 -4.28 5.97
CA LEU A 67 -9.18 -2.83 6.07
C LEU A 67 -8.65 -2.26 4.75
N LEU A 68 -7.63 -2.87 4.16
CA LEU A 68 -7.03 -2.45 2.88
C LEU A 68 -8.10 -2.43 1.78
N ALA A 69 -8.88 -3.51 1.65
CA ALA A 69 -9.97 -3.61 0.67
C ALA A 69 -11.05 -2.53 0.89
N THR A 70 -11.42 -2.27 2.16
CA THR A 70 -12.44 -1.26 2.49
C THR A 70 -11.96 0.16 2.19
N VAL A 71 -10.68 0.48 2.47
CA VAL A 71 -10.12 1.80 2.17
C VAL A 71 -10.00 2.01 0.67
N ARG A 72 -9.57 1.00 -0.09
CA ARG A 72 -9.53 1.07 -1.56
C ARG A 72 -10.92 1.37 -2.12
N LEU A 73 -11.92 0.59 -1.72
CA LEU A 73 -13.30 0.81 -2.12
C LEU A 73 -13.76 2.24 -1.80
N LEU A 74 -13.49 2.71 -0.58
CA LEU A 74 -13.88 4.05 -0.15
C LEU A 74 -13.22 5.15 -0.99
N ALA A 75 -11.93 5.00 -1.31
CA ALA A 75 -11.24 5.96 -2.15
C ALA A 75 -11.76 5.97 -3.58
N THR A 76 -12.08 4.81 -4.16
CA THR A 76 -12.65 4.72 -5.51
C THR A 76 -13.90 5.59 -5.67
N TYR A 77 -14.76 5.66 -4.64
CA TYR A 77 -16.02 6.41 -4.72
C TYR A 77 -16.00 7.78 -4.06
N THR A 78 -15.09 8.03 -3.11
CA THR A 78 -15.12 9.25 -2.28
C THR A 78 -13.80 10.00 -2.20
N ALA A 79 -12.79 9.65 -3.00
CA ALA A 79 -11.44 10.26 -2.96
C ALA A 79 -11.45 11.80 -2.92
N ALA A 80 -12.33 12.45 -3.68
CA ALA A 80 -12.46 13.91 -3.72
C ALA A 80 -12.78 14.53 -2.34
N HIS A 81 -13.40 13.76 -1.44
CA HIS A 81 -13.83 14.21 -0.13
C HIS A 81 -12.93 13.77 1.02
N ILE A 82 -12.04 12.81 0.79
CA ILE A 82 -11.22 12.17 1.83
C ILE A 82 -9.71 12.35 1.63
N GLN A 83 -9.29 13.34 0.84
CA GLN A 83 -7.89 13.50 0.42
C GLN A 83 -6.89 13.49 1.60
N PRO A 84 -7.10 14.25 2.71
CA PRO A 84 -6.15 14.23 3.82
C PRO A 84 -6.05 12.85 4.49
N GLN A 85 -7.17 12.15 4.62
CA GLN A 85 -7.23 10.82 5.24
C GLN A 85 -6.62 9.76 4.32
N LEU A 86 -6.87 9.87 3.00
CA LEU A 86 -6.28 9.00 1.98
C LEU A 86 -4.77 9.16 1.93
N LEU A 87 -4.24 10.39 1.91
CA LEU A 87 -2.80 10.63 2.01
C LEU A 87 -2.21 10.04 3.29
N SER A 88 -2.86 10.30 4.43
CA SER A 88 -2.43 9.75 5.72
C SER A 88 -2.41 8.21 5.72
N PHE A 89 -3.33 7.57 5.01
CA PHE A 89 -3.36 6.13 4.86
C PHE A 89 -2.23 5.64 3.96
N LEU A 90 -2.10 6.19 2.76
CA LEU A 90 -1.05 5.82 1.80
C LEU A 90 0.33 5.93 2.43
N VAL A 91 0.62 7.03 3.13
CA VAL A 91 1.90 7.24 3.81
C VAL A 91 2.10 6.22 4.94
N ALA A 92 1.12 6.07 5.83
CA ALA A 92 1.30 5.24 7.04
C ALA A 92 1.29 3.73 6.76
N VAL A 93 0.57 3.30 5.74
CA VAL A 93 0.29 1.87 5.47
C VAL A 93 1.13 1.33 4.33
N HIS A 94 1.39 2.13 3.28
CA HIS A 94 2.14 1.67 2.11
C HIS A 94 3.55 2.27 2.07
N LEU A 95 3.67 3.60 2.00
CA LEU A 95 4.95 4.24 1.69
C LEU A 95 6.00 4.05 2.80
N LEU A 96 5.66 4.35 4.06
CA LEU A 96 6.61 4.21 5.17
C LEU A 96 7.02 2.75 5.44
N PRO A 97 6.10 1.76 5.45
CA PRO A 97 6.50 0.36 5.57
C PRO A 97 7.34 -0.11 4.38
N PHE A 98 7.00 0.31 3.16
CA PHE A 98 7.78 -0.06 1.98
C PHE A 98 9.19 0.52 2.04
N GLU A 99 9.35 1.80 2.35
CA GLU A 99 10.66 2.43 2.54
C GLU A 99 11.52 1.69 3.59
N LYS A 100 10.92 1.24 4.69
CA LYS A 100 11.63 0.45 5.71
C LYS A 100 12.04 -0.94 5.21
N SER A 101 11.20 -1.60 4.42
CA SER A 101 11.55 -2.89 3.81
C SER A 101 12.70 -2.79 2.81
N LEU A 102 12.90 -1.60 2.23
CA LEU A 102 14.00 -1.29 1.32
C LEU A 102 15.31 -0.95 2.04
N THR A 103 15.26 -0.55 3.32
CA THR A 103 16.48 -0.30 4.09
C THR A 103 17.00 -1.61 4.70
N PRO A 104 18.26 -2.01 4.42
CA PRO A 104 18.83 -3.18 5.09
C PRO A 104 18.87 -2.93 6.60
N PRO A 105 18.64 -3.96 7.43
CA PRO A 105 18.77 -3.82 8.87
C PRO A 105 20.19 -3.36 9.22
N PRO A 106 20.37 -2.55 10.28
CA PRO A 106 21.69 -2.12 10.71
C PRO A 106 22.57 -3.35 10.95
N ALA A 107 23.79 -3.32 10.40
CA ALA A 107 24.73 -4.42 10.53
C ALA A 107 24.90 -4.77 12.02
N PRO A 108 24.87 -6.07 12.38
CA PRO A 108 25.10 -6.47 13.76
C PRO A 108 26.47 -5.96 14.19
N VAL A 109 26.50 -5.25 15.32
CA VAL A 109 27.74 -4.75 15.91
C VAL A 109 28.62 -5.98 16.20
N PRO A 110 29.84 -6.07 15.65
CA PRO A 110 30.69 -7.23 15.88
C PRO A 110 31.13 -7.25 17.34
N GLY A 111 30.62 -8.20 18.12
CA GLY A 111 31.18 -8.51 19.43
C GLY A 111 30.20 -8.96 20.49
N THR A 112 29.73 -10.22 20.40
CA THR A 112 29.91 -11.24 21.46
C THR A 112 29.26 -12.56 20.98
N PRO A 113 30.02 -13.66 20.85
CA PRO A 113 29.42 -14.97 20.61
C PRO A 113 29.02 -15.59 21.94
N ASP A 114 27.75 -15.93 22.13
CA ASP A 114 27.32 -16.90 23.15
C ASP A 114 27.04 -18.24 22.46
N PRO A 115 27.93 -19.24 22.59
CA PRO A 115 27.75 -20.53 21.95
C PRO A 115 27.09 -21.50 22.93
N SER A 116 25.80 -21.37 23.22
CA SER A 116 25.03 -22.42 23.94
C SER A 116 23.52 -22.14 23.99
N SER A 117 22.75 -22.61 23.00
CA SER A 117 21.45 -23.26 23.26
C SER A 117 20.88 -23.95 22.01
N PRO A 118 20.29 -25.16 22.12
CA PRO A 118 19.76 -25.91 20.99
C PRO A 118 18.25 -25.70 20.78
N LEU A 119 17.85 -25.70 19.50
CA LEU A 119 16.61 -26.25 18.93
C LEU A 119 15.26 -25.80 19.53
N LEU A 120 14.78 -24.62 19.12
CA LEU A 120 13.39 -24.27 18.80
C LEU A 120 13.47 -23.15 17.74
N PRO A 121 12.53 -23.00 16.78
CA PRO A 121 12.48 -21.78 15.98
C PRO A 121 12.28 -20.64 16.97
N GLU A 122 13.35 -19.91 17.26
CA GLU A 122 13.38 -18.90 18.29
C GLU A 122 12.32 -17.87 17.94
N ALA A 123 11.69 -17.23 18.94
CA ALA A 123 10.61 -16.27 18.71
C ALA A 123 10.89 -15.24 17.60
N GLY A 124 12.17 -14.95 17.31
CA GLY A 124 12.62 -14.14 16.19
C GLY A 124 12.36 -14.70 14.78
N GLU A 125 12.32 -16.02 14.56
CA GLU A 125 11.94 -16.59 13.24
C GLU A 125 10.45 -16.43 12.97
N LEU A 126 9.61 -16.58 14.00
CA LEU A 126 8.16 -16.38 13.89
C LEU A 126 7.81 -14.90 13.70
N GLU A 127 8.50 -14.00 14.43
CA GLU A 127 8.36 -12.55 14.25
C GLU A 127 8.82 -12.09 12.86
N LYS A 128 9.85 -12.74 12.29
CA LYS A 128 10.30 -12.49 10.93
C LYS A 128 9.27 -12.96 9.90
N LEU A 129 8.68 -14.15 10.10
CA LEU A 129 7.65 -14.68 9.20
C LEU A 129 6.41 -13.76 9.19
N ASP A 130 5.94 -13.32 10.36
CA ASP A 130 4.84 -12.36 10.51
C ASP A 130 5.17 -11.00 9.84
N HIS A 131 6.44 -10.59 9.84
CA HIS A 131 6.90 -9.37 9.18
C HIS A 131 6.94 -9.51 7.65
N ASP A 132 7.37 -10.66 7.15
CA ASP A 132 7.45 -10.95 5.72
C ASP A 132 6.04 -11.06 5.11
N GLU A 133 5.11 -11.80 5.75
CA GLU A 133 3.71 -11.89 5.33
C GLU A 133 3.01 -10.53 5.33
N HIS A 134 3.32 -9.69 6.34
CA HIS A 134 2.78 -8.34 6.40
C HIS A 134 3.30 -7.46 5.25
N SER A 135 4.59 -7.55 4.95
CA SER A 135 5.23 -6.75 3.92
C SER A 135 4.72 -7.14 2.53
N GLU A 136 4.52 -8.43 2.29
CA GLU A 136 3.90 -8.96 1.07
C GLU A 136 2.47 -8.44 0.91
N LEU A 137 1.61 -8.57 1.93
CA LEU A 137 0.22 -8.08 1.87
C LEU A 137 0.14 -6.57 1.56
N VAL A 138 1.02 -5.77 2.17
CA VAL A 138 1.06 -4.31 1.93
C VAL A 138 1.45 -4.01 0.48
N MET A 139 2.37 -4.78 -0.09
CA MET A 139 2.82 -4.64 -1.47
C MET A 139 1.79 -5.14 -2.48
N GLU A 140 1.13 -6.27 -2.23
CA GLU A 140 0.00 -6.74 -3.03
C GLU A 140 -1.12 -5.69 -3.06
N SER A 141 -1.45 -5.11 -1.91
CA SER A 141 -2.43 -4.03 -1.88
C SER A 141 -1.96 -2.79 -2.65
N LEU A 142 -0.68 -2.42 -2.57
CA LEU A 142 -0.12 -1.32 -3.37
C LEU A 142 -0.18 -1.63 -4.88
N LEU A 143 0.02 -2.88 -5.28
CA LEU A 143 -0.14 -3.33 -6.66
C LEU A 143 -1.58 -3.16 -7.14
N GLU A 144 -2.57 -3.52 -6.31
CA GLU A 144 -3.97 -3.26 -6.62
C GLU A 144 -4.21 -1.77 -6.89
N TRP A 145 -3.68 -0.88 -6.05
CA TRP A 145 -3.78 0.57 -6.28
C TRP A 145 -3.08 1.02 -7.56
N CYS A 146 -1.86 0.57 -7.82
CA CYS A 146 -1.10 0.96 -9.02
C CYS A 146 -1.76 0.48 -10.32
N SER A 147 -2.54 -0.60 -10.24
CA SER A 147 -3.32 -1.13 -11.37
C SER A 147 -4.59 -0.32 -11.67
N GLU A 148 -5.05 0.52 -10.73
CA GLU A 148 -6.23 1.36 -10.95
C GLU A 148 -5.88 2.55 -11.87
N PRO A 149 -6.57 2.73 -13.01
CA PRO A 149 -6.23 3.76 -14.00
C PRO A 149 -6.41 5.20 -13.49
N GLN A 150 -7.14 5.37 -12.38
CA GLN A 150 -7.38 6.66 -11.76
C GLN A 150 -6.36 6.98 -10.66
N PHE A 151 -5.56 6.03 -10.20
CA PHE A 151 -4.72 6.21 -9.03
C PHE A 151 -3.58 7.21 -9.26
N ALA A 152 -2.75 7.01 -10.28
CA ALA A 152 -1.64 7.94 -10.55
C ALA A 152 -2.13 9.38 -10.85
N PRO A 153 -3.19 9.58 -11.66
CA PRO A 153 -3.79 10.91 -11.85
C PRO A 153 -4.35 11.52 -10.56
N LEU A 154 -4.98 10.72 -9.70
CA LEU A 154 -5.49 11.16 -8.40
C LEU A 154 -4.33 11.69 -7.53
N LEU A 155 -3.23 10.94 -7.45
CA LEU A 155 -2.05 11.37 -6.69
C LEU A 155 -1.50 12.68 -7.23
N TYR A 156 -1.35 12.77 -8.55
CA TYR A 156 -0.83 13.96 -9.22
C TYR A 156 -1.73 15.19 -8.97
N CYS A 157 -3.03 15.07 -9.23
CA CYS A 157 -3.96 16.18 -9.13
C CYS A 157 -4.19 16.67 -7.70
N TYR A 158 -4.27 15.76 -6.73
CA TYR A 158 -4.60 16.13 -5.35
C TYR A 158 -3.40 16.39 -4.44
N TYR A 159 -2.22 15.85 -4.77
CA TYR A 159 -1.02 16.01 -3.94
C TYR A 159 0.10 16.73 -4.67
N ASP A 160 0.58 16.22 -5.81
CA ASP A 160 1.78 16.77 -6.45
C ASP A 160 1.55 18.18 -7.06
N CYS A 161 0.33 18.50 -7.51
CA CYS A 161 -0.01 19.86 -7.93
C CYS A 161 -0.28 20.83 -6.76
N ASN A 162 -0.36 20.33 -5.53
CA ASN A 162 -0.65 21.13 -4.35
C ASN A 162 0.65 21.45 -3.60
N LEU A 163 1.05 22.73 -3.59
CA LEU A 163 2.29 23.20 -2.95
C LEU A 163 2.37 22.93 -1.44
N LEU A 164 1.24 22.64 -0.78
CA LEU A 164 1.18 22.32 0.64
C LEU A 164 1.25 20.81 0.92
N ALA A 165 1.21 19.97 -0.11
CA ALA A 165 1.25 18.52 0.00
C ALA A 165 2.59 17.97 -0.51
N PRO A 166 3.02 16.78 -0.03
CA PRO A 166 4.20 16.12 -0.57
C PRO A 166 3.93 15.57 -1.98
N ASN A 167 4.96 15.56 -2.83
CA ASN A 167 4.93 14.94 -4.17
C ASN A 167 4.80 13.40 -4.03
N THR A 168 3.59 12.94 -3.83
CA THR A 168 3.27 11.57 -3.43
C THR A 168 3.46 10.61 -4.59
N LEU A 169 3.12 11.01 -5.82
CA LEU A 169 3.38 10.19 -7.00
C LEU A 169 4.88 10.06 -7.27
N GLU A 170 5.62 11.17 -7.21
CA GLU A 170 7.08 11.17 -7.37
C GLU A 170 7.77 10.25 -6.35
N VAL A 171 7.40 10.37 -5.06
CA VAL A 171 7.93 9.52 -3.98
C VAL A 171 7.62 8.05 -4.23
N LEU A 172 6.38 7.72 -4.60
CA LEU A 172 5.99 6.35 -4.90
C LEU A 172 6.81 5.77 -6.07
N CYS A 173 6.95 6.52 -7.17
CA CYS A 173 7.77 6.09 -8.31
C CYS A 173 9.23 5.83 -7.92
N LYS A 174 9.82 6.69 -7.09
CA LYS A 174 11.19 6.49 -6.58
C LYS A 174 11.31 5.24 -5.73
N LEU A 175 10.37 5.02 -4.81
CA LEU A 175 10.37 3.82 -3.97
C LEU A 175 10.23 2.55 -4.80
N LEU A 176 9.32 2.52 -5.78
CA LEU A 176 9.13 1.38 -6.68
C LEU A 176 10.39 1.11 -7.51
N ALA A 177 11.00 2.15 -8.09
CA ALA A 177 12.25 2.02 -8.85
C ALA A 177 13.40 1.50 -7.98
N ASN A 178 13.53 2.00 -6.75
CA ASN A 178 14.51 1.51 -5.79
C ASN A 178 14.23 0.04 -5.42
N GLY A 179 12.96 -0.31 -5.23
CA GLY A 179 12.50 -1.69 -5.04
C GLY A 179 12.96 -2.62 -6.14
N CYS A 180 12.71 -2.28 -7.41
CA CYS A 180 13.17 -3.03 -8.58
C CYS A 180 14.69 -3.27 -8.57
N ASN A 181 15.45 -2.28 -8.11
CA ASN A 181 16.91 -2.28 -8.17
C ASN A 181 17.60 -3.02 -7.00
N GLN A 182 16.86 -3.56 -6.01
CA GLN A 182 17.44 -4.14 -4.78
C GLN A 182 18.13 -5.52 -4.92
N ALA A 183 18.45 -5.97 -6.13
CA ALA A 183 19.79 -6.51 -6.34
C ALA A 183 20.22 -6.23 -7.75
N SER A 184 21.23 -5.40 -7.80
CA SER A 184 22.47 -5.85 -8.38
C SER A 184 23.61 -5.18 -7.61
N PRO A 185 24.50 -5.93 -6.92
CA PRO A 185 25.81 -5.38 -6.54
C PRO A 185 26.66 -4.99 -7.78
N PHE A 186 26.11 -5.06 -9.00
CA PHE A 186 26.79 -4.83 -10.26
C PHE A 186 26.60 -3.42 -10.85
N LEU A 187 25.83 -2.53 -10.22
CA LEU A 187 25.67 -1.13 -10.70
C LEU A 187 26.34 -0.07 -9.80
N THR A 188 27.16 -0.48 -8.84
CA THR A 188 27.94 0.44 -7.99
C THR A 188 29.46 0.27 -8.07
N HIS A 189 30.00 -0.33 -9.13
CA HIS A 189 31.41 -0.16 -9.47
C HIS A 189 31.63 -0.24 -10.99
N PRO A 190 32.09 0.84 -11.66
CA PRO A 190 32.83 0.65 -12.91
C PRO A 190 34.16 0.01 -12.53
N MET A 191 34.39 -1.21 -13.02
CA MET A 191 35.65 -1.96 -12.92
C MET A 191 35.96 -2.58 -11.55
N ALA A 192 35.52 -3.82 -11.34
CA ALA A 192 36.23 -4.78 -10.50
C ALA A 192 35.85 -6.21 -10.95
N GLU A 193 36.78 -6.86 -11.65
CA GLU A 193 36.76 -8.30 -11.88
C GLU A 193 36.97 -9.01 -10.52
N ALA A 194 36.00 -9.80 -10.09
CA ALA A 194 36.21 -10.87 -9.13
C ALA A 194 35.06 -11.86 -9.22
N GLU A 195 35.39 -13.07 -9.64
CA GLU A 195 34.54 -14.25 -9.71
C GLU A 195 33.95 -14.56 -8.33
N ALA A 196 32.64 -14.35 -8.19
CA ALA A 196 31.85 -14.94 -7.13
C ALA A 196 30.56 -15.48 -7.76
N GLU A 197 30.44 -16.80 -7.76
CA GLU A 197 29.25 -17.55 -8.16
C GLU A 197 27.98 -16.88 -7.59
N PRO A 198 26.95 -16.61 -8.42
CA PRO A 198 25.72 -16.00 -7.94
C PRO A 198 24.93 -17.08 -7.21
N GLU A 199 25.00 -17.11 -5.88
CA GLU A 199 24.07 -17.92 -5.09
C GLU A 199 22.64 -17.47 -5.44
N ALA A 200 21.94 -18.34 -6.17
CA ALA A 200 20.50 -18.36 -6.42
C ALA A 200 19.83 -16.98 -6.53
N GLY A 201 20.11 -16.28 -7.64
CA GLY A 201 19.45 -15.05 -8.07
C GLY A 201 17.97 -15.22 -8.43
N GLY A 202 17.15 -15.67 -7.48
CA GLY A 202 15.70 -15.52 -7.55
C GLY A 202 15.31 -14.08 -7.24
N MET A 203 14.40 -13.49 -8.03
CA MET A 203 13.73 -12.25 -7.61
C MET A 203 13.04 -12.54 -6.27
N ASN A 204 13.40 -11.81 -5.21
CA ASN A 204 12.61 -11.87 -3.98
C ASN A 204 11.20 -11.33 -4.28
N THR A 205 10.16 -11.85 -3.62
CA THR A 205 8.76 -11.52 -3.91
C THR A 205 8.50 -10.01 -3.91
N LEU A 206 9.14 -9.28 -2.99
CA LEU A 206 9.07 -7.81 -2.93
C LEU A 206 9.57 -7.12 -4.20
N ARG A 207 10.63 -7.62 -4.85
CA ARG A 207 11.12 -7.07 -6.13
C ARG A 207 10.16 -7.34 -7.27
N LEU A 208 9.59 -8.53 -7.34
CA LEU A 208 8.59 -8.86 -8.35
C LEU A 208 7.37 -7.95 -8.21
N LEU A 209 6.83 -7.82 -6.99
CA LEU A 209 5.72 -6.92 -6.70
C LEU A 209 6.05 -5.46 -6.98
N SER A 210 7.28 -5.00 -6.68
CA SER A 210 7.73 -3.64 -7.01
C SER A 210 7.74 -3.39 -8.53
N TYR A 211 8.22 -4.37 -9.29
CA TYR A 211 8.25 -4.31 -10.75
C TYR A 211 6.83 -4.31 -11.34
N ASP A 212 5.96 -5.18 -10.85
CA ASP A 212 4.56 -5.25 -11.26
C ASP A 212 3.83 -3.94 -10.95
N CYS A 213 4.06 -3.34 -9.78
CA CYS A 213 3.49 -2.04 -9.41
C CYS A 213 3.94 -0.95 -10.39
N PHE A 214 5.24 -0.92 -10.71
CA PHE A 214 5.81 0.07 -11.61
C PHE A 214 5.24 -0.07 -13.03
N LEU A 215 5.15 -1.31 -13.55
CA LEU A 215 4.54 -1.58 -14.85
C LEU A 215 3.05 -1.21 -14.88
N ALA A 216 2.28 -1.62 -13.86
CA ALA A 216 0.87 -1.31 -13.75
C ALA A 216 0.62 0.20 -13.80
N MET A 217 1.44 0.97 -13.09
CA MET A 217 1.39 2.43 -13.09
C MET A 217 1.73 3.03 -14.46
N LEU A 218 2.77 2.53 -15.13
CA LEU A 218 3.11 2.98 -16.48
C LEU A 218 2.00 2.69 -17.49
N VAL A 219 1.39 1.49 -17.43
CA VAL A 219 0.26 1.11 -18.29
C VAL A 219 -0.94 2.00 -18.04
N ALA A 220 -1.28 2.26 -16.77
CA ALA A 220 -2.36 3.15 -16.36
C ALA A 220 -2.16 4.58 -16.90
N ILE A 221 -0.94 5.11 -16.83
CA ILE A 221 -0.59 6.44 -17.36
C ILE A 221 -0.65 6.43 -18.90
N ALA A 222 -0.01 5.44 -19.55
CA ALA A 222 0.06 5.34 -21.00
C ALA A 222 -1.33 5.20 -21.66
N GLY A 223 -2.23 4.43 -21.04
CA GLY A 223 -3.61 4.27 -21.50
C GLY A 223 -4.40 5.57 -21.58
N ARG A 224 -4.02 6.60 -20.81
CA ARG A 224 -4.64 7.93 -20.84
C ARG A 224 -3.98 8.89 -21.82
N CYS A 225 -2.69 8.71 -22.10
CA CYS A 225 -1.96 9.49 -23.09
C CYS A 225 -2.32 9.11 -24.54
N GLY A 226 -2.86 7.90 -24.76
CA GLY A 226 -3.14 7.33 -26.08
C GLY A 226 -4.48 7.73 -26.73
N THR A 227 -5.37 8.47 -26.05
CA THR A 227 -6.65 8.90 -26.63
C THR A 227 -6.63 10.40 -26.93
N PRO A 228 -6.44 10.84 -28.19
CA PRO A 228 -6.84 12.19 -28.56
C PRO A 228 -8.36 12.31 -28.32
N PRO A 229 -8.87 13.45 -27.83
CA PRO A 229 -10.31 13.69 -27.85
C PRO A 229 -10.74 13.62 -29.31
N THR A 230 -11.43 12.54 -29.71
CA THR A 230 -12.05 12.48 -31.02
C THR A 230 -12.98 13.69 -31.13
N ALA A 231 -12.62 14.63 -31.99
CA ALA A 231 -13.34 15.85 -32.33
C ALA A 231 -14.76 15.60 -32.92
N ALA A 232 -15.28 14.37 -32.84
CA ALA A 232 -16.61 13.98 -33.27
C ALA A 232 -17.73 14.42 -32.30
N SER A 233 -17.43 14.84 -31.06
CA SER A 233 -18.44 15.36 -30.12
C SER A 233 -18.65 16.88 -30.21
N ALA A 234 -17.87 17.61 -31.00
CA ALA A 234 -18.03 19.07 -31.15
C ALA A 234 -19.01 19.47 -32.28
N ALA A 235 -19.58 18.51 -33.01
CA ALA A 235 -20.53 18.74 -34.11
C ALA A 235 -21.99 18.45 -33.74
N ALA A 236 -22.34 18.38 -32.45
CA ALA A 236 -23.70 18.12 -31.97
C ALA A 236 -24.15 19.09 -30.85
N ARG A 237 -23.82 20.38 -31.00
CA ARG A 237 -24.52 21.49 -30.30
C ARG A 237 -24.81 22.61 -31.28
#